data_AF-A0A960Q8B7-F1
#
_entry.id   AF-A0A960Q8B7-F1
#
_cell.length_a   1.000
_cell.length_b   1.000
_cell.length_c   1.000
_cell.angle_alpha   90.00
_cell.angle_beta   90.00
_cell.angle_gamma   90.00
#
_symmetry.space_group_name_H-M   'P 1'
#
loop_
_entity.id
_entity.type
_entity.pdbx_description
1 polymer ?
#
loop_
_entity_poly.entity_id
_entity_poly.type
_entity_poly.pdbx_seq_one_letter_code
_entity_poly.pdbx_strand_id
1 'polypeptide(L)'
;MIVACAAVALLLTAGAASASPYQKGEPIQFTGLVTDSQGKPIAGVQVLLEASRNKFSYKKLRRTTVDTFKVSTTTDERGEYKIRWPWNDYYNGFELMVAIPVRRADGERLRILTRSDITERALGGSPVVVPLVITDTSFLDAFRHFLAGLDSQPKRDLYQKLGRPDKVDETVPGEVSWWYFETGKVYRFSGLAAPKIDSFEPIKKF
;
A
#
# COMPACT_ATOMS: atom_id res chain seq x y z
N MET A 1 29.43 -54.16 15.27
CA MET A 1 28.18 -53.41 15.55
C MET A 1 28.10 -52.25 14.57
N ILE A 2 27.36 -52.40 13.48
CA ILE A 2 27.14 -51.35 12.48
C ILE A 2 25.65 -51.02 12.57
N VAL A 3 25.34 -49.81 13.02
CA VAL A 3 23.95 -49.31 13.11
C VAL A 3 23.57 -48.79 11.73
N ALA A 4 22.58 -49.42 11.11
CA ALA A 4 21.98 -48.96 9.87
C ALA A 4 20.95 -47.85 10.18
N CYS A 5 21.24 -46.62 9.78
CA CYS A 5 20.26 -45.53 9.76
C CYS A 5 19.36 -45.67 8.53
N ALA A 6 18.13 -46.12 8.73
CA ALA A 6 17.09 -46.06 7.70
C ALA A 6 16.50 -44.64 7.66
N ALA A 7 16.74 -43.92 6.57
CA ALA A 7 16.08 -42.65 6.28
C ALA A 7 14.70 -42.93 5.66
N VAL A 8 13.63 -42.61 6.39
CA VAL A 8 12.26 -42.64 5.88
C VAL A 8 12.01 -41.30 5.16
N ALA A 9 11.89 -41.35 3.84
CA ALA A 9 11.44 -40.22 3.03
C ALA A 9 9.91 -40.11 3.12
N LEU A 10 9.41 -39.08 3.81
CA LEU A 10 7.99 -38.73 3.80
C LEU A 10 7.68 -37.98 2.49
N LEU A 11 7.04 -38.65 1.54
CA LEU A 11 6.42 -38.03 0.36
C LEU A 11 5.13 -37.32 0.80
N LEU A 12 5.20 -35.99 0.95
CA LEU A 12 4.00 -35.14 1.07
C LEU A 12 3.37 -34.98 -0.31
N THR A 13 2.45 -35.86 -0.67
CA THR A 13 1.54 -35.63 -1.80
C THR A 13 0.50 -34.59 -1.39
N ALA A 14 0.74 -33.33 -1.72
CA ALA A 14 -0.29 -32.30 -1.66
C ALA A 14 -1.36 -32.63 -2.70
N GLY A 15 -2.46 -33.24 -2.27
CA GLY A 15 -3.64 -33.42 -3.11
C GLY A 15 -4.16 -32.05 -3.52
N ALA A 16 -4.17 -31.77 -4.83
CA ALA A 16 -4.90 -30.65 -5.37
C ALA A 16 -6.39 -30.94 -5.21
N ALA A 17 -6.94 -30.61 -4.04
CA ALA A 17 -8.38 -30.58 -3.85
C ALA A 17 -8.94 -29.59 -4.87
N SER A 18 -9.76 -30.08 -5.79
CA SER A 18 -10.56 -29.22 -6.65
C SER A 18 -11.48 -28.43 -5.73
N ALA A 19 -11.16 -27.14 -5.51
CA ALA A 19 -11.92 -26.30 -4.60
C ALA A 19 -13.36 -26.20 -5.12
N SER A 20 -14.31 -26.66 -4.31
CA SER A 20 -15.72 -26.39 -4.54
C SER A 20 -15.90 -24.86 -4.54
N PRO A 21 -16.70 -24.27 -5.45
CA PRO A 21 -16.91 -22.84 -5.47
C PRO A 21 -17.46 -22.38 -4.13
N TYR A 22 -16.87 -21.33 -3.56
CA TYR A 22 -17.29 -20.81 -2.25
C TYR A 22 -18.77 -20.44 -2.24
N GLN A 23 -19.40 -20.63 -1.08
CA GLN A 23 -20.75 -20.13 -0.88
C GLN A 23 -20.74 -18.63 -0.66
N LYS A 24 -21.80 -17.94 -1.09
CA LYS A 24 -21.97 -16.51 -0.82
C LYS A 24 -21.98 -16.26 0.69
N GLY A 25 -21.16 -15.32 1.15
CA GLY A 25 -20.95 -14.97 2.55
C GLY A 25 -19.85 -15.80 3.24
N GLU A 26 -19.33 -16.85 2.60
CA GLU A 26 -18.26 -17.67 3.16
C GLU A 26 -16.99 -16.84 3.40
N PRO A 27 -16.41 -16.84 4.61
CA PRO A 27 -15.26 -16.02 4.90
C PRO A 27 -13.99 -16.60 4.26
N ILE A 28 -13.46 -15.92 3.26
CA ILE A 28 -12.13 -16.21 2.69
C ILE A 28 -11.06 -15.32 3.33
N GLN A 29 -9.84 -15.84 3.39
CA GLN A 29 -8.72 -15.16 4.02
C GLN A 29 -7.62 -14.90 3.00
N PHE A 30 -7.20 -13.64 2.87
CA PHE A 30 -6.02 -13.24 2.12
C PHE A 30 -4.89 -12.95 3.10
N THR A 31 -3.74 -13.60 2.92
CA THR A 31 -2.57 -13.38 3.77
C THR A 31 -1.29 -13.32 2.97
N GLY A 32 -0.25 -12.78 3.58
CA GLY A 32 1.07 -12.79 2.97
C GLY A 32 2.03 -11.89 3.72
N LEU A 33 3.21 -11.72 3.13
CA LEU A 33 4.25 -10.81 3.57
C LEU A 33 4.41 -9.69 2.55
N VAL A 34 4.58 -8.47 3.02
CA VAL A 34 5.03 -7.34 2.21
C VAL A 34 6.53 -7.15 2.44
N THR A 35 7.30 -7.19 1.35
CA THR A 35 8.76 -7.08 1.37
C THR A 35 9.27 -6.08 0.34
N ASP A 36 10.50 -5.62 0.51
CA ASP A 36 11.24 -4.96 -0.57
C ASP A 36 11.83 -5.97 -1.56
N SER A 37 12.50 -5.48 -2.60
CA SER A 37 13.16 -6.32 -3.60
C SER A 37 14.30 -7.20 -3.07
N GLN A 38 14.80 -6.93 -1.85
CA GLN A 38 15.83 -7.71 -1.16
C GLN A 38 15.24 -8.72 -0.17
N GLY A 39 13.91 -8.79 -0.06
CA GLY A 39 13.21 -9.67 0.87
C GLY A 39 13.10 -9.13 2.30
N LYS A 40 13.48 -7.88 2.56
CA LYS A 40 13.31 -7.26 3.88
C LYS A 40 11.82 -6.97 4.12
N PRO A 41 11.26 -7.34 5.28
CA PRO A 41 9.86 -7.06 5.60
C PRO A 41 9.58 -5.57 5.75
N ILE A 42 8.39 -5.13 5.30
CA ILE A 42 7.95 -3.74 5.34
C ILE A 42 6.73 -3.62 6.25
N ALA A 43 6.92 -2.98 7.41
CA ALA A 43 5.86 -2.73 8.40
C ALA A 43 5.08 -1.43 8.18
N GLY A 44 3.87 -1.32 8.74
CA GLY A 44 3.08 -0.08 8.74
C GLY A 44 2.58 0.42 7.38
N VAL A 45 2.61 -0.38 6.32
CA VAL A 45 1.99 -0.05 5.02
C VAL A 45 0.57 -0.62 4.95
N GLN A 46 -0.31 0.02 4.20
CA GLN A 46 -1.67 -0.49 4.00
C GLN A 46 -1.68 -1.52 2.87
N VAL A 47 -2.34 -2.65 3.10
CA VAL A 47 -2.69 -3.62 2.07
C VAL A 47 -4.18 -3.51 1.82
N LEU A 48 -4.54 -3.24 0.56
CA LEU A 48 -5.92 -3.11 0.12
C LEU A 48 -6.29 -4.30 -0.77
N LEU A 49 -7.42 -4.92 -0.48
CA LEU A 49 -8.12 -5.81 -1.37
C LEU A 49 -9.18 -5.01 -2.11
N GLU A 50 -9.10 -4.97 -3.44
CA GLU A 50 -10.16 -4.47 -4.31
C GLU A 50 -10.84 -5.67 -4.98
N ALA A 51 -12.13 -5.84 -4.72
CA ALA A 51 -13.00 -6.76 -5.43
C ALA A 51 -13.80 -5.95 -6.46
N SER A 52 -13.84 -6.42 -7.70
CA SER A 52 -14.48 -5.71 -8.81
C SER A 52 -15.30 -6.63 -9.70
N ARG A 53 -16.28 -6.05 -10.41
CA ARG A 53 -17.03 -6.75 -11.45
C ARG A 53 -16.51 -6.33 -12.82
N ASN A 54 -15.81 -7.24 -13.46
CA ASN A 54 -15.40 -7.14 -14.85
C ASN A 54 -16.52 -7.69 -15.75
N LYS A 55 -17.03 -6.86 -16.66
CA LYS A 55 -18.03 -7.26 -17.65
C LYS A 55 -17.61 -6.87 -19.06
N PHE A 56 -17.86 -7.75 -20.02
CA PHE A 56 -17.57 -7.49 -21.43
C PHE A 56 -18.67 -6.61 -22.02
N SER A 57 -18.30 -5.45 -22.55
CA SER A 57 -19.22 -4.56 -23.25
C SER A 57 -19.22 -4.90 -24.74
N TYR A 58 -20.29 -5.53 -25.23
CA TYR A 58 -20.46 -5.83 -26.65
C TYR A 58 -20.50 -4.57 -27.52
N LYS A 59 -21.06 -3.46 -27.01
CA LYS A 59 -21.10 -2.17 -27.74
C LYS A 59 -19.72 -1.55 -27.94
N LYS A 60 -18.81 -1.71 -26.97
CA LYS A 60 -17.45 -1.13 -26.99
C LYS A 60 -16.38 -2.18 -27.33
N LEU A 61 -16.78 -3.43 -27.56
CA LEU A 61 -15.95 -4.61 -27.75
C LEU A 61 -14.75 -4.69 -26.77
N ARG A 62 -14.98 -4.32 -25.51
CA ARG A 62 -13.94 -4.29 -24.47
C ARG A 62 -14.47 -4.69 -23.11
N ARG A 63 -13.59 -5.26 -22.27
CA ARG A 63 -13.89 -5.46 -20.85
C ARG A 63 -13.90 -4.12 -20.13
N THR A 64 -14.88 -3.93 -19.26
CA THR A 64 -14.98 -2.76 -18.39
C THR A 64 -15.14 -3.23 -16.96
N THR A 65 -14.30 -2.71 -16.08
CA THR A 65 -14.47 -2.83 -14.64
C THR A 65 -15.59 -1.89 -14.20
N VAL A 66 -16.52 -2.43 -13.42
CA VAL A 66 -17.57 -1.69 -12.73
C VAL A 66 -17.62 -2.15 -11.28
N ASP A 67 -18.29 -1.38 -10.45
CA ASP A 67 -18.65 -1.73 -9.07
C ASP A 67 -17.48 -2.32 -8.27
N THR A 68 -16.73 -1.45 -7.62
CA THR A 68 -15.57 -1.84 -6.81
C THR A 68 -15.90 -1.82 -5.32
N PHE A 69 -15.48 -2.85 -4.60
CA PHE A 69 -15.47 -2.87 -3.14
C PHE A 69 -14.05 -2.94 -2.62
N LYS A 70 -13.76 -2.22 -1.52
CA LYS A 70 -12.42 -2.14 -0.93
C LYS A 70 -12.43 -2.51 0.53
N VAL A 71 -11.50 -3.37 0.94
CA VAL A 71 -11.14 -3.63 2.34
C VAL A 71 -9.65 -3.39 2.50
N SER A 72 -9.23 -2.84 3.62
CA SER A 72 -7.83 -2.60 3.93
C SER A 72 -7.42 -3.19 5.26
N THR A 73 -6.14 -3.53 5.38
CA THR A 73 -5.46 -3.82 6.65
C THR A 73 -4.09 -3.14 6.63
N THR A 74 -3.41 -3.09 7.77
CA THR A 74 -2.05 -2.57 7.89
C THR A 74 -1.10 -3.72 8.21
N THR A 75 0.07 -3.75 7.56
CA THR A 75 1.11 -4.74 7.85
C THR A 75 1.68 -4.55 9.25
N ASP A 76 1.94 -5.65 9.96
CA ASP A 76 2.59 -5.63 11.27
C ASP A 76 4.12 -5.42 11.19
N GLU A 77 4.81 -5.54 12.32
CA GLU A 77 6.28 -5.39 12.44
C GLU A 77 7.07 -6.39 11.59
N ARG A 78 6.47 -7.54 11.25
CA ARG A 78 7.06 -8.58 10.40
C ARG A 78 6.68 -8.41 8.93
N GLY A 79 5.94 -7.35 8.59
CA GLY A 79 5.41 -7.13 7.25
C GLY A 79 4.25 -8.08 6.90
N GLU A 80 3.70 -8.80 7.87
CA GLU A 80 2.59 -9.72 7.65
C GLU A 80 1.28 -8.93 7.51
N TYR A 81 0.41 -9.38 6.60
CA TYR A 81 -0.94 -8.86 6.49
C TYR A 81 -1.97 -9.99 6.49
N LYS A 82 -3.18 -9.65 6.96
CA LYS A 82 -4.33 -10.55 6.97
C LYS A 82 -5.60 -9.76 6.70
N ILE A 83 -6.32 -10.14 5.64
CA ILE A 83 -7.64 -9.60 5.27
C ILE A 83 -8.64 -10.75 5.29
N ARG A 84 -9.78 -10.54 5.95
CA ARG A 84 -10.92 -11.45 5.89
C ARG A 84 -12.00 -10.82 5.02
N TRP A 85 -12.51 -11.59 4.07
CA TRP A 85 -13.49 -11.16 3.09
C TRP A 85 -14.67 -12.13 3.04
N PRO A 86 -15.92 -11.67 3.23
CA PRO A 86 -17.08 -12.51 2.96
C PRO A 86 -17.25 -12.68 1.45
N TRP A 87 -17.14 -13.91 0.95
CA TRP A 87 -17.20 -14.21 -0.48
C TRP A 87 -18.49 -13.71 -1.10
N ASN A 88 -18.38 -13.15 -2.30
CA ASN A 88 -19.52 -12.73 -3.08
C ASN A 88 -19.22 -12.99 -4.55
N ASP A 89 -19.93 -13.96 -5.11
CA ASP A 89 -19.87 -14.42 -6.50
C ASP A 89 -20.25 -13.33 -7.52
N TYR A 90 -20.82 -12.22 -7.05
CA TYR A 90 -20.96 -11.01 -7.85
C TYR A 90 -19.61 -10.52 -8.37
N TYR A 91 -18.55 -10.52 -7.56
CA TYR A 91 -17.24 -10.03 -7.97
C TYR A 91 -16.44 -11.14 -8.68
N ASN A 92 -15.76 -10.77 -9.77
CA ASN A 92 -15.00 -11.69 -10.61
C ASN A 92 -13.62 -11.13 -11.00
N GLY A 93 -13.17 -10.09 -10.30
CA GLY A 93 -11.82 -9.55 -10.37
C GLY A 93 -11.34 -9.20 -8.97
N PHE A 94 -10.13 -9.60 -8.62
CA PHE A 94 -9.55 -9.35 -7.31
C PHE A 94 -8.11 -8.84 -7.47
N GLU A 95 -7.84 -7.67 -6.91
CA GLU A 95 -6.50 -7.10 -6.86
C GLU A 95 -6.08 -6.85 -5.41
N LEU A 96 -4.83 -7.15 -5.11
CA LEU A 96 -4.16 -6.67 -3.90
C LEU A 96 -3.25 -5.50 -4.25
N MET A 97 -3.30 -4.46 -3.43
CA MET A 97 -2.47 -3.27 -3.58
C MET A 97 -1.77 -2.97 -2.27
N VAL A 98 -0.48 -2.65 -2.33
CA VAL A 98 0.19 -2.01 -1.19
C VAL A 98 0.15 -0.51 -1.42
N ALA A 99 -0.28 0.24 -0.42
CA ALA A 99 -0.33 1.69 -0.48
C ALA A 99 0.07 2.32 0.85
N ILE A 100 0.38 3.61 0.79
CA ILE A 100 0.51 4.44 1.98
C ILE A 100 -0.41 5.66 1.89
N PRO A 101 -1.08 6.02 2.98
CA PRO A 101 -1.86 7.25 3.03
C PRO A 101 -0.92 8.46 3.05
N VAL A 102 -1.16 9.39 2.13
CA VAL A 102 -0.43 10.66 2.04
C VAL A 102 -1.42 11.79 2.20
N ARG A 103 -1.25 12.58 3.27
CA ARG A 103 -2.08 13.77 3.48
C ARG A 103 -1.77 14.82 2.43
N ARG A 104 -2.82 15.44 1.91
CA ARG A 104 -2.83 16.60 1.01
C ARG A 104 -3.80 17.63 1.57
N ALA A 105 -3.77 18.84 1.02
CA ALA A 105 -4.65 19.93 1.46
C ALA A 105 -6.15 19.60 1.29
N ASP A 106 -6.48 18.74 0.33
CA ASP A 106 -7.86 18.30 0.03
C ASP A 106 -8.25 16.98 0.71
N GLY A 107 -7.37 16.42 1.55
CA GLY A 107 -7.60 15.19 2.30
C GLY A 107 -6.52 14.14 2.10
N GLU A 108 -6.83 12.91 2.48
CA GLU A 108 -5.89 11.80 2.42
C GLU A 108 -5.98 11.10 1.07
N ARG A 109 -4.84 10.88 0.41
CA ARG A 109 -4.77 10.16 -0.86
C ARG A 109 -3.84 8.96 -0.71
N LEU A 110 -4.28 7.81 -1.21
CA LEU A 110 -3.45 6.62 -1.24
C LEU A 110 -2.41 6.73 -2.36
N ARG A 111 -1.14 6.58 -1.99
CA ARG A 111 -0.06 6.33 -2.95
C ARG A 111 0.14 4.83 -3.05
N ILE A 112 -0.23 4.25 -4.18
CA ILE A 112 -0.02 2.83 -4.47
C ILE A 112 1.46 2.60 -4.80
N LEU A 113 2.04 1.59 -4.15
CA LEU A 113 3.44 1.20 -4.26
C LEU A 113 3.62 -0.07 -5.11
N THR A 114 2.67 -1.00 -5.04
CA THR A 114 2.62 -2.18 -5.90
C THR A 114 1.18 -2.67 -6.05
N ARG A 115 0.91 -3.43 -7.12
CA ARG A 115 -0.37 -4.08 -7.42
C ARG A 115 -0.15 -5.52 -7.85
N SER A 116 -1.06 -6.41 -7.50
CA SER A 116 -1.09 -7.79 -7.98
C SER A 116 -2.53 -8.19 -8.28
N ASP A 117 -2.77 -8.67 -9.50
CA ASP A 117 -3.98 -9.45 -9.81
C ASP A 117 -3.86 -10.80 -9.09
N ILE A 118 -4.90 -11.15 -8.35
CA ILE A 118 -4.97 -12.38 -7.56
C ILE A 118 -6.24 -13.17 -7.86
N THR A 119 -6.94 -12.86 -8.96
CA THR A 119 -8.24 -13.41 -9.30
C THR A 119 -8.21 -14.95 -9.35
N GLU A 120 -7.27 -15.52 -10.11
CA GLU A 120 -7.13 -16.98 -10.22
C GLU A 120 -6.81 -17.64 -8.87
N ARG A 121 -5.97 -17.00 -8.05
CA ARG A 121 -5.63 -17.52 -6.71
C ARG A 121 -6.81 -17.44 -5.76
N ALA A 122 -7.58 -16.36 -5.82
CA ALA A 122 -8.78 -16.17 -5.03
C ALA A 122 -9.81 -17.27 -5.32
N LEU A 123 -10.00 -17.59 -6.60
CA LEU A 123 -10.90 -18.67 -7.06
C LEU A 123 -10.37 -20.08 -6.72
N GLY A 124 -9.05 -20.25 -6.61
CA GLY A 124 -8.42 -21.54 -6.41
C GLY A 124 -8.51 -22.13 -5.00
N GLY A 125 -8.74 -21.32 -3.97
CA GLY A 125 -8.87 -21.82 -2.59
C GLY A 125 -8.46 -20.83 -1.50
N SER A 126 -8.87 -21.12 -0.27
CA SER A 126 -8.61 -20.29 0.91
C SER A 126 -7.78 -21.12 1.92
N PRO A 127 -6.72 -20.57 2.53
CA PRO A 127 -6.29 -19.17 2.44
C PRO A 127 -5.59 -18.84 1.11
N VAL A 128 -5.82 -17.62 0.63
CA VAL A 128 -5.16 -17.05 -0.53
C VAL A 128 -3.85 -16.42 -0.06
N VAL A 129 -2.74 -17.13 -0.26
CA VAL A 129 -1.41 -16.67 0.17
C VAL A 129 -0.71 -15.93 -0.97
N VAL A 130 -0.39 -14.64 -0.77
CA VAL A 130 0.21 -13.79 -1.80
C VAL A 130 1.36 -12.97 -1.20
N PRO A 131 2.62 -13.28 -1.49
CA PRO A 131 3.71 -12.37 -1.18
C PRO A 131 3.59 -11.11 -2.07
N LEU A 132 3.75 -9.94 -1.48
CA LEU A 132 3.74 -8.66 -2.19
C LEU A 132 5.14 -8.03 -2.10
N VAL A 133 5.69 -7.63 -3.24
CA VAL A 133 7.03 -7.03 -3.33
C VAL A 133 6.90 -5.59 -3.80
N ILE A 134 7.49 -4.68 -3.03
CA ILE A 134 7.65 -3.27 -3.41
C ILE A 134 9.00 -3.14 -4.12
N THR A 135 8.97 -3.03 -5.44
CA THR A 135 10.19 -2.96 -6.26
C THR A 135 10.96 -1.67 -6.04
N ASP A 136 10.25 -0.54 -5.88
CA ASP A 136 10.83 0.78 -5.64
C ASP A 136 10.36 1.33 -4.30
N THR A 137 11.26 1.34 -3.31
CA THR A 137 10.99 1.88 -1.98
C THR A 137 11.36 3.35 -1.83
N SER A 138 11.94 4.00 -2.86
CA SER A 138 12.48 5.35 -2.76
C SER A 138 11.47 6.37 -2.23
N PHE A 139 10.23 6.30 -2.71
CA PHE A 139 9.14 7.14 -2.22
C PHE A 139 8.79 6.83 -0.76
N LEU A 140 8.68 5.55 -0.40
CA LEU A 140 8.33 5.12 0.95
C LEU A 140 9.40 5.56 1.96
N ASP A 141 10.68 5.38 1.62
CA ASP A 141 11.81 5.73 2.46
C ASP A 141 11.91 7.25 2.63
N ALA A 142 11.80 8.01 1.53
CA ALA A 142 11.77 9.47 1.58
C ALA A 142 10.56 9.99 2.37
N PHE A 143 9.40 9.34 2.27
CA PHE A 143 8.20 9.74 3.00
C PHE A 143 8.32 9.43 4.49
N ARG A 144 8.84 8.26 4.87
CA ARG A 144 9.12 7.93 6.27
C ARG A 144 10.15 8.88 6.88
N HIS A 145 11.20 9.19 6.14
CA HIS A 145 12.20 10.18 6.56
C HIS A 145 11.57 11.56 6.77
N PHE A 146 10.72 12.02 5.84
CA PHE A 146 9.96 13.26 6.00
C PHE A 146 9.08 13.26 7.25
N LEU A 147 8.33 12.18 7.50
CA LEU A 147 7.47 12.06 8.69
C LEU A 147 8.28 12.07 9.98
N ALA A 148 9.46 11.42 9.99
CA ALA A 148 10.39 11.48 11.12
C ALA A 148 10.93 12.90 11.37
N GLY A 149 11.04 13.72 10.32
CA GLY A 149 11.42 15.13 10.39
C GLY A 149 10.35 16.09 10.91
N LEU A 150 9.14 15.60 11.26
CA LEU A 150 8.07 16.37 11.90
C LEU A 150 8.30 16.55 13.42
N ASP A 151 9.52 16.98 13.76
CA ASP A 151 10.05 17.11 15.13
C ASP A 151 9.38 18.22 15.96
N SER A 152 8.89 19.28 15.32
CA SER A 152 8.29 20.44 15.99
C SER A 152 6.76 20.53 15.80
N GLN A 153 6.08 21.18 16.75
CA GLN A 153 4.64 21.39 16.67
C GLN A 153 4.22 22.21 15.43
N PRO A 154 4.93 23.30 15.05
CA PRO A 154 4.60 24.04 13.84
C PRO A 154 4.67 23.20 12.55
N LYS A 155 5.65 22.29 12.43
CA LYS A 155 5.75 21.36 11.29
C LYS A 155 4.55 20.40 11.26
N ARG A 156 4.20 19.83 12.42
CA ARG A 156 3.05 18.92 12.54
C ARG A 156 1.75 19.64 12.17
N ASP A 157 1.51 20.83 12.72
CA ASP A 157 0.30 21.60 12.43
C ASP A 157 0.20 21.98 10.95
N LEU A 158 1.32 22.39 10.33
CA LEU A 158 1.34 22.69 8.91
C LEU A 158 1.08 21.46 8.05
N TYR A 159 1.68 20.31 8.39
CA TYR A 159 1.42 19.04 7.70
C TYR A 159 -0.05 18.60 7.86
N GLN A 160 -0.64 18.79 9.05
CA GLN A 160 -2.07 18.49 9.24
C GLN A 160 -2.97 19.39 8.39
N LYS A 161 -2.58 20.65 8.20
CA LYS A 161 -3.36 21.65 7.46
C LYS A 161 -3.20 21.53 5.94
N LEU A 162 -1.98 21.38 5.45
CA LEU A 162 -1.65 21.46 4.01
C LEU A 162 -1.20 20.11 3.42
N GLY A 163 -0.95 19.12 4.27
CA GLY A 163 -0.39 17.84 3.85
C GLY A 163 1.07 17.92 3.42
N ARG A 164 1.50 16.87 2.72
CA ARG A 164 2.88 16.71 2.25
C ARG A 164 3.22 17.84 1.25
N PRO A 165 4.31 18.60 1.47
CA PRO A 165 4.77 19.61 0.53
C PRO A 165 5.17 19.01 -0.82
N ASP A 166 5.23 19.85 -1.85
CA ASP A 166 5.68 19.44 -3.18
C ASP A 166 7.19 19.19 -3.18
N LYS A 167 7.94 20.01 -2.43
CA LYS A 167 9.39 19.91 -2.26
C LYS A 167 9.79 20.25 -0.83
N VAL A 168 10.79 19.56 -0.31
CA VAL A 168 11.47 19.86 0.95
C VAL A 168 12.94 20.08 0.62
N ASP A 169 13.48 21.24 1.00
CA ASP A 169 14.89 21.58 0.80
C ASP A 169 15.53 21.98 2.12
N GLU A 170 16.79 21.60 2.32
CA GLU A 170 17.65 22.17 3.35
C GLU A 170 18.72 23.01 2.65
N THR A 171 18.48 24.32 2.56
CA THR A 171 19.39 25.24 1.86
C THR A 171 20.58 25.65 2.72
N VAL A 172 20.42 25.63 4.04
CA VAL A 172 21.45 25.95 5.03
C VAL A 172 21.31 24.96 6.19
N PRO A 173 22.39 24.46 6.81
CA PRO A 173 22.29 23.52 7.91
C PRO A 173 21.34 24.03 9.01
N GLY A 174 20.32 23.24 9.34
CA GLY A 174 19.32 23.56 10.36
C GLY A 174 18.16 24.45 9.89
N GLU A 175 18.12 24.83 8.61
CA GLU A 175 16.97 25.52 8.01
C GLU A 175 16.32 24.68 6.91
N VAL A 176 15.06 24.31 7.13
CA VAL A 176 14.28 23.47 6.21
C VAL A 176 13.16 24.29 5.57
N SER A 177 13.10 24.29 4.24
CA SER A 177 12.08 24.95 3.42
C SER A 177 11.08 23.95 2.86
N TRP A 178 9.79 24.20 3.08
CA TRP A 178 8.69 23.42 2.52
C TRP A 178 7.96 24.23 1.46
N TRP A 179 7.95 23.72 0.23
CA TRP A 179 7.37 24.39 -0.92
C TRP A 179 5.99 23.82 -1.25
N TYR A 180 5.02 24.73 -1.44
CA TYR A 180 3.66 24.43 -1.89
C TYR A 180 3.37 25.24 -3.15
N PHE A 181 3.71 24.66 -4.31
CA PHE A 181 3.77 25.37 -5.59
C PHE A 181 2.41 25.85 -6.06
N GLU A 182 1.36 25.05 -5.88
CA GLU A 182 -0.01 25.42 -6.27
C GLU A 182 -0.56 26.60 -5.46
N THR A 183 -0.02 26.83 -4.25
CA THR A 183 -0.43 27.96 -3.40
C THR A 183 0.52 29.16 -3.50
N GLY A 184 1.67 29.00 -4.18
CA GLY A 184 2.70 30.03 -4.24
C GLY A 184 3.29 30.34 -2.86
N LYS A 185 3.48 29.34 -1.99
CA LYS A 185 4.00 29.55 -0.62
C LYS A 185 5.21 28.68 -0.33
N VAL A 186 6.18 29.26 0.36
CA VAL A 186 7.28 28.53 1.01
C VAL A 186 7.26 28.81 2.51
N TYR A 187 7.40 27.76 3.30
CA TYR A 187 7.49 27.82 4.76
C TYR A 187 8.91 27.43 5.17
N ARG A 188 9.60 28.34 5.83
CA ARG A 188 11.00 28.15 6.27
C ARG A 188 11.03 27.94 7.77
N PHE A 189 11.54 26.79 8.18
CA PHE A 189 11.65 26.38 9.57
C PHE A 189 13.11 26.50 10.00
N SER A 190 13.37 27.26 11.07
CA SER A 190 14.66 27.34 11.74
C SER A 190 14.46 26.99 13.21
N GLY A 191 15.00 25.85 13.63
CA GLY A 191 14.77 25.31 14.98
C GLY A 191 13.29 25.08 15.32
N LEU A 192 12.88 25.53 16.50
CA LEU A 192 11.53 25.32 17.06
C LEU A 192 10.58 26.52 16.88
N ALA A 193 11.04 27.60 16.26
CA ALA A 193 10.25 28.82 16.08
C ALA A 193 9.13 28.63 15.06
N ALA A 194 8.18 29.57 15.05
CA ALA A 194 7.16 29.65 14.00
C ALA A 194 7.85 29.85 12.63
N PRO A 195 7.33 29.23 11.55
CA PRO A 195 7.96 29.32 10.25
C PRO A 195 7.87 30.73 9.68
N LYS A 196 8.95 31.17 9.02
CA LYS A 196 8.88 32.32 8.12
C LYS A 196 8.13 31.90 6.85
N ILE A 197 7.24 32.76 6.38
CA ILE A 197 6.41 32.50 5.20
C ILE A 197 6.78 33.49 4.12
N ASP A 198 7.14 32.99 2.95
CA ASP A 198 7.36 33.82 1.76
C ASP A 198 6.43 33.36 0.63
N SER A 199 5.94 34.32 -0.14
CA SER A 199 4.99 34.08 -1.25
C SER A 199 5.69 34.22 -2.60
N PHE A 200 5.22 33.48 -3.60
CA PHE A 200 5.66 33.54 -4.99
C PHE A 200 4.48 33.27 -5.94
N GLU A 201 4.68 33.46 -7.24
CA GLU A 201 3.64 33.19 -8.24
C GLU A 201 3.29 31.70 -8.29
N PRO A 202 2.03 31.30 -8.06
CA PRO A 202 1.65 29.89 -8.03
C PRO A 202 1.90 29.17 -9.36
N ILE A 203 2.47 27.97 -9.28
CA ILE A 203 2.73 27.11 -10.45
C ILE A 203 1.59 26.09 -10.52
N LYS A 204 0.77 26.18 -11.57
CA LYS A 204 -0.27 25.20 -11.84
C LYS A 204 0.36 23.92 -12.37
N LYS A 205 0.00 22.77 -11.81
CA LYS A 205 0.34 21.47 -12.39
C LYS A 205 -0.54 21.26 -13.63
N PHE A 206 0.09 20.94 -14.75
CA PHE A 206 -0.57 20.56 -16.00
C PHE A 206 -1.06 19.11 -15.93
#